data_AF-A0A9X8T264-F1
#
_entry.id   AF-A0A9X8T264-F1
#
_cell.length_a   1.000
_cell.length_b   1.000
_cell.length_c   1.000
_cell.angle_alpha   90.00
_cell.angle_beta   90.00
_cell.angle_gamma   90.00
#
_symmetry.space_group_name_H-M   'P 1'
#
loop_
_entity.id
_entity.type
_entity.pdbx_description
1 polymer ?
#
loop_
_entity_poly.entity_id
_entity_poly.type
_entity_poly.pdbx_seq_one_letter_code
_entity_poly.pdbx_strand_id
1 'polypeptide(L)' 'MTKEYYLYVGGQKIKVSEQIYKAYWQEREHEKYLEQVDKKNHLLFFSSLNHDGNFEDNLEDKNVDVE' A
#
# COMPACT_ATOMS: atom_id res chain seq x y z
N MET A 1 22.52 -25.19 -15.82
CA MET A 1 21.64 -24.24 -16.54
C MET A 1 21.63 -22.93 -15.77
N THR A 2 22.06 -21.84 -16.38
CA THR A 2 22.02 -20.50 -15.77
C THR A 2 20.59 -19.97 -15.84
N LYS A 3 19.89 -19.92 -14.70
CA LYS A 3 18.58 -19.29 -14.60
C LYS A 3 18.75 -17.77 -14.67
N GLU A 4 17.97 -17.13 -15.53
CA GLU A 4 17.93 -15.68 -15.62
C GLU A 4 16.73 -15.15 -14.83
N TYR A 5 16.97 -14.13 -14.02
CA TYR A 5 15.94 -13.52 -13.17
C TYR A 5 15.60 -12.12 -13.65
N TYR A 6 14.33 -11.75 -13.52
CA TYR A 6 13.81 -10.48 -14.02
C TYR A 6 12.83 -9.87 -13.02
N LEU A 7 12.84 -8.55 -12.88
CA LEU A 7 11.87 -7.77 -12.12
C LEU A 7 11.24 -6.70 -13.02
N TYR A 8 10.00 -6.33 -12.72
CA TYR A 8 9.32 -5.23 -13.40
C TYR A 8 9.32 -3.99 -12.51
N VAL A 9 9.89 -2.89 -13.02
CA VAL A 9 9.94 -1.60 -12.32
C VAL A 9 9.39 -0.54 -13.26
N GLY A 10 8.32 0.15 -12.87
CA GLY A 10 7.66 1.14 -13.72
C GLY A 10 7.19 0.60 -15.07
N GLY A 11 6.82 -0.69 -15.13
CA GLY A 11 6.40 -1.37 -16.37
C GLY A 11 7.56 -1.88 -17.26
N GLN A 12 8.82 -1.60 -16.91
CA GLN A 12 9.98 -2.09 -17.66
C GLN A 12 10.53 -3.38 -17.06
N LYS A 13 10.92 -4.33 -17.92
CA LYS A 13 11.52 -5.61 -17.52
C LYS A 13 13.04 -5.45 -17.37
N ILE A 14 13.54 -5.60 -16.14
CA ILE A 14 14.94 -5.44 -15.79
C ILE A 14 15.52 -6.80 -15.41
N LYS A 15 16.68 -7.16 -15.99
CA LYS A 15 17.42 -8.37 -15.62
C LYS A 15 18.16 -8.14 -14.29
N VAL A 16 18.03 -9.08 -13.36
CA VAL A 16 18.62 -8.97 -12.02
C VAL A 16 19.40 -10.21 -11.65
N SER A 17 20.25 -10.09 -10.63
CA SER A 17 20.93 -11.24 -10.03
C SER A 17 19.93 -12.06 -9.20
N GLU A 18 20.26 -13.33 -8.97
CA GLU A 18 19.45 -14.24 -8.14
C GLU A 18 19.25 -13.71 -6.71
N GLN A 19 20.30 -13.10 -6.14
CA GLN A 19 20.25 -12.54 -4.79
C GLN A 19 19.22 -11.42 -4.68
N ILE A 20 19.21 -10.49 -5.65
CA ILE A 20 18.24 -9.38 -5.69
C ILE A 20 16.82 -9.93 -5.87
N TYR A 21 16.65 -10.90 -6.78
CA TYR A 21 15.34 -11.51 -7.01
C TYR A 21 14.77 -12.18 -5.75
N LYS A 22 15.60 -12.95 -5.04
CA LYS A 22 15.20 -13.62 -3.79
C LYS A 22 14.86 -12.61 -2.69
N ALA A 23 15.68 -11.59 -2.50
CA ALA A 23 15.42 -10.55 -1.49
C ALA A 23 14.11 -9.81 -1.78
N TYR A 24 13.89 -9.37 -3.04
CA TYR A 24 12.64 -8.74 -3.45
C TYR A 24 11.43 -9.63 -3.16
N TRP A 25 11.53 -10.92 -3.47
CA TRP A 25 10.44 -11.86 -3.26
C TRP A 25 10.14 -12.08 -1.77
N GLN A 26 11.17 -12.17 -0.94
CA GLN A 26 11.02 -12.30 0.52
C GLN A 26 10.31 -11.09 1.12
N GLU A 27 10.75 -9.88 0.77
CA GLU A 27 10.11 -8.63 1.22
C GLU A 27 8.64 -8.56 0.78
N ARG A 28 8.36 -8.88 -0.49
CA ARG A 28 7.00 -8.87 -1.02
C ARG A 28 6.07 -9.87 -0.31
N GLU A 29 6.56 -11.06 0.00
CA GLU A 29 5.77 -12.04 0.75
C GLU A 29 5.57 -11.62 2.22
N HIS A 30 6.56 -10.97 2.82
CA HIS A 30 6.45 -10.41 4.17
C HIS A 30 5.37 -9.31 4.25
N GLU A 31 5.36 -8.39 3.28
CA GLU A 31 4.37 -7.31 3.22
C GLU A 31 2.93 -7.85 3.05
N LYS A 32 2.75 -8.88 2.20
CA LYS A 32 1.46 -9.58 2.09
C LYS A 32 1.02 -10.23 3.39
N TYR A 33 1.96 -10.82 4.14
CA TYR A 33 1.64 -11.43 5.42
C TYR A 33 1.15 -10.37 6.42
N LEU A 34 1.84 -9.22 6.50
CA LEU A 34 1.41 -8.11 7.34
C LEU A 34 0.00 -7.62 6.95
N GLU A 35 -0.26 -7.45 5.66
CA GLU A 35 -1.60 -7.06 5.18
C GLU A 35 -2.69 -8.05 5.60
N GLN A 36 -2.41 -9.36 5.59
CA GLN A 36 -3.35 -10.38 6.06
C GLN A 36 -3.57 -10.31 7.57
N VAL A 37 -2.50 -10.07 8.33
CA VAL A 37 -2.56 -9.91 9.79
C VAL A 37 -3.40 -8.67 10.15
N ASP A 38 -3.18 -7.55 9.47
CA ASP A 38 -3.93 -6.31 9.67
C ASP A 38 -5.42 -6.51 9.37
N LYS A 39 -5.76 -7.14 8.24
CA LYS A 39 -7.14 -7.49 7.89
C LYS A 39 -7.80 -8.38 8.94
N LYS A 40 -7.07 -9.38 9.46
CA LYS A 40 -7.59 -10.29 10.51
C LYS A 40 -7.85 -9.54 11.82
N ASN A 41 -7.02 -8.55 12.14
CA ASN A 41 -7.17 -7.72 13.33
C ASN A 41 -8.16 -6.56 13.12
N HIS A 42 -8.85 -6.49 11.98
CA HIS A 42 -9.74 -5.38 11.59
C HIS A 42 -9.06 -4.01 11.65
N LEU A 43 -7.73 -3.99 11.49
CA LEU A 43 -6.95 -2.76 11.35
C LEU A 43 -7.09 -2.28 9.91
N LEU A 44 -8.13 -1.50 9.69
CA LEU A 44 -8.36 -0.81 8.43
C LEU A 44 -7.45 0.41 8.35
N PHE A 45 -6.81 0.62 7.20
CA PHE A 45 -6.15 1.90 6.93
C PHE A 45 -7.17 3.03 7.04
N PHE A 46 -6.81 4.16 7.62
CA PHE A 46 -7.68 5.34 7.70
C PHE A 46 -8.26 5.73 6.32
N SER A 47 -7.51 5.53 5.25
CA SER A 47 -7.95 5.75 3.87
C SER A 47 -9.15 4.90 3.44
N SER A 48 -9.32 3.71 4.01
CA SER A 48 -10.50 2.86 3.72
C SER A 48 -11.79 3.35 4.37
N LEU A 49 -11.71 4.29 5.33
CA LEU A 49 -12.89 4.96 5.89
C LEU A 49 -13.33 6.16 5.04
N ASN A 50 -12.51 6.61 4.08
CA ASN A 50 -12.80 7.74 3.20
C ASN A 50 -13.73 7.35 2.03
N HIS A 51 -14.79 6.60 2.30
CA HIS A 51 -15.72 6.13 1.26
C HIS A 51 -16.59 7.25 0.67
N ASP A 52 -16.90 8.30 1.45
CA ASP A 52 -17.90 9.31 1.08
C ASP A 52 -17.36 10.76 1.08
N GLY A 53 -16.05 10.99 1.23
CA GLY A 53 -15.47 12.35 1.25
C GLY A 53 -15.86 13.21 2.46
N ASN A 54 -16.39 12.60 3.53
CA ASN A 54 -17.05 13.30 4.63
C ASN A 54 -16.12 13.74 5.79
N PHE A 55 -14.80 13.58 5.69
CA PHE A 55 -13.93 13.69 6.87
C PHE A 55 -13.23 15.03 7.09
N GLU A 56 -13.08 15.89 6.07
CA GLU A 56 -12.41 17.19 6.25
C GLU A 56 -13.22 18.39 5.73
N ASP A 57 -13.99 18.26 4.64
CA ASP A 57 -14.70 19.41 4.04
C ASP A 57 -16.15 19.64 4.52
N ASN A 58 -16.76 18.73 5.32
CA ASN A 58 -18.19 18.80 5.68
C ASN A 58 -18.49 19.33 7.09
N LEU A 59 -17.48 19.70 7.88
CA LEU A 59 -17.69 20.42 9.14
C LEU A 59 -17.83 21.92 8.84
N GLU A 60 -18.97 22.31 8.27
CA GLU A 60 -19.36 23.72 8.24
C GLU A 60 -19.36 24.25 9.68
N ASP A 61 -18.52 25.25 9.96
CA ASP A 61 -18.55 25.97 11.22
C ASP A 61 -19.83 26.80 11.29
N LYS A 62 -20.90 26.19 11.83
CA LYS A 62 -22.21 26.82 12.00
C LYS A 62 -22.25 27.87 13.11
N ASN A 63 -21.13 28.18 13.78
CA ASN A 63 -21.12 29.05 14.97
C ASN A 63 -20.47 30.43 14.77
N VAL A 64 -19.92 30.75 13.60
CA VAL A 64 -19.39 32.10 13.36
C VAL A 64 -20.39 32.92 12.55
N ASP A 65 -21.25 33.62 13.29
CA ASP A 65 -22.05 34.71 12.75
C ASP A 65 -21.15 35.95 12.60
N VAL A 66 -20.79 36.29 11.37
CA VAL A 66 -20.06 37.53 11.05
C VAL A 66 -21.07 38.57 10.57
N GLU A 67 -21.85 39.12 11.50
CA GLU A 67 -22.57 40.39 11.31
C GLU A 67 -21.82 41.55 11.97
#